data_AF-A0A7S4N216-F1
#
_entry.id   AF-A0A7S4N216-F1
#
_cell.length_a   1.000
_cell.length_b   1.000
_cell.length_c   1.000
_cell.angle_alpha   90.00
_cell.angle_beta   90.00
_cell.angle_gamma   90.00
#
_symmetry.space_group_name_H-M   'P 1'
#
loop_
_entity.id
_entity.type
_entity.pdbx_description
1 polymer ?
#
loop_
_entity_poly.entity_id
_entity_poly.type
_entity_poly.pdbx_seq_one_letter_code
_entity_poly.pdbx_strand_id
1 'polypeptide(L)'
;MKLRLRLAKKIWFLQFGVGLLVVLLGVCRNGGDRKYIPANPAALSSPCQKAYVNVHASSQDEPGAIICCDGTHHEWSWLIGSYEGGLCVPKPKWLPFAGRLTRFPDCWLLPLIPIFLRLVATSLPGVRKQRQAQGNEGGISSPTLRRLIMYILVMNFRGWVLYLFFNEVEDFVVGKLHLDWGLGTEVGYDATVLEESCWFKKMLKPRMQDKECYGRVFDFSDHIVLFFGHILSVCLFEVLFCFLFPFWPQNKPSATISQGELLPKEPDANSMNRLRLPSNFVPALLLFGFLYLDFVTFLAAYRTSAYFHTAAEIILGFAVSLLIQIPLGYIMFFEDWERIRSFVGFSPRRDD
;
A
#
# COMPACT_ATOMS: atom_id res chain seq x y z
N MET A 1 18.34 16.02 -16.58
CA MET A 1 17.27 15.04 -16.24
C MET A 1 17.78 13.69 -15.69
N LYS A 2 18.90 13.17 -16.23
CA LYS A 2 19.47 11.85 -15.90
C LYS A 2 19.68 11.56 -14.40
N LEU A 3 20.21 12.51 -13.62
CA LEU A 3 20.44 12.32 -12.17
C LEU A 3 19.14 12.04 -11.40
N ARG A 4 18.07 12.80 -11.66
CA ARG A 4 16.79 12.64 -10.96
C ARG A 4 16.15 11.29 -11.26
N LEU A 5 16.27 10.80 -12.50
CA LEU A 5 15.78 9.47 -12.85
C LEU A 5 16.57 8.35 -12.15
N ARG A 6 17.91 8.46 -12.09
CA ARG A 6 18.73 7.52 -11.32
C ARG A 6 18.32 7.50 -9.85
N LEU A 7 18.05 8.67 -9.26
CA LEU A 7 17.57 8.78 -7.89
C LEU A 7 16.19 8.14 -7.72
N ALA A 8 15.24 8.42 -8.62
CA ALA A 8 13.90 7.81 -8.58
C ALA A 8 13.95 6.28 -8.67
N LYS A 9 14.81 5.74 -9.56
CA LYS A 9 15.05 4.30 -9.66
C LYS A 9 15.62 3.72 -8.36
N LYS A 10 16.59 4.39 -7.73
CA LYS A 10 17.14 3.97 -6.42
C LYS A 10 16.09 4.00 -5.32
N ILE A 11 15.26 5.04 -5.26
CA ILE A 11 14.16 5.14 -4.28
C ILE A 11 13.17 4.00 -4.47
N TRP A 12 12.81 3.65 -5.71
CA TRP A 12 11.93 2.53 -6.00
C TRP A 12 12.51 1.19 -5.51
N PHE A 13 13.79 0.90 -5.81
CA PHE A 13 14.44 -0.32 -5.30
C PHE A 13 14.57 -0.32 -3.77
N LEU A 14 14.86 0.83 -3.16
CA LEU A 14 14.96 0.95 -1.71
C LEU A 14 13.60 0.69 -1.05
N GLN A 15 12.54 1.29 -1.56
CA GLN A 15 11.18 1.11 -1.05
C GLN A 15 10.75 -0.36 -1.16
N PHE A 16 11.10 -1.03 -2.26
CA PHE A 16 10.88 -2.46 -2.42
C PHE A 16 11.67 -3.29 -1.39
N GLY A 17 12.97 -3.01 -1.23
CA GLY A 17 13.83 -3.72 -0.28
C GLY A 17 13.39 -3.53 1.17
N VAL A 18 12.96 -2.32 1.55
CA VAL A 18 12.38 -2.04 2.87
C VAL A 18 11.07 -2.81 3.04
N GLY A 19 10.21 -2.84 2.02
CA GLY A 19 8.97 -3.60 2.06
C GLY A 19 9.18 -5.10 2.30
N LEU A 20 10.11 -5.70 1.56
CA LEU A 20 10.52 -7.09 1.76
C LEU A 20 11.07 -7.32 3.17
N LEU A 21 11.97 -6.45 3.64
CA LEU A 21 12.54 -6.55 4.99
C LEU A 21 11.45 -6.51 6.07
N VAL A 22 10.50 -5.58 5.97
CA VAL A 22 9.37 -5.45 6.91
C VAL A 22 8.52 -6.71 6.94
N VAL A 23 8.24 -7.29 5.76
CA VAL A 23 7.49 -8.54 5.64
C VAL A 23 8.23 -9.69 6.29
N LEU A 24 9.53 -9.86 5.99
CA LEU A 24 10.37 -10.91 6.54
C LEU A 24 10.52 -10.79 8.06
N LEU A 25 10.70 -9.58 8.59
CA LEU A 25 10.73 -9.34 10.03
C LEU A 25 9.44 -9.80 10.71
N GLY A 26 8.29 -9.54 10.09
CA GLY A 26 7.02 -10.03 10.60
C GLY A 26 6.87 -11.55 10.49
N VAL A 27 7.31 -12.17 9.40
CA VAL A 27 7.33 -13.65 9.27
C VAL A 27 8.23 -14.29 10.34
N CYS A 28 9.44 -13.77 10.53
CA CYS A 28 10.34 -14.21 11.60
C CYS A 28 9.69 -14.05 12.98
N ARG A 29 8.94 -12.96 13.18
CA ARG A 29 8.19 -12.70 14.41
C ARG A 29 7.04 -13.66 14.64
N ASN A 30 6.36 -14.09 13.56
CA ASN A 30 5.24 -15.02 13.62
C ASN A 30 5.66 -16.41 14.14
N GLY A 31 6.89 -16.83 13.84
CA GLY A 31 7.41 -18.13 14.24
C GLY A 31 6.96 -19.29 13.35
N GLY A 32 6.41 -19.02 12.16
CA GLY A 32 6.18 -19.99 11.09
C GLY A 32 4.70 -20.27 10.82
N ASP A 33 3.95 -20.70 11.83
CA ASP A 33 2.66 -21.39 11.62
C ASP A 33 1.51 -20.83 12.45
N ARG A 34 1.68 -19.64 13.05
CA ARG A 34 0.62 -19.06 13.88
C ARG A 34 -0.28 -18.16 13.05
N LYS A 35 -1.59 -18.37 13.12
CA LYS A 35 -2.55 -17.50 12.44
C LYS A 35 -3.68 -17.16 13.39
N TYR A 36 -3.75 -15.88 13.76
CA TYR A 36 -4.76 -15.41 14.71
C TYR A 36 -5.94 -14.77 14.01
N ILE A 37 -7.14 -15.11 14.45
CA ILE A 37 -8.36 -14.43 14.02
C ILE A 37 -9.11 -13.82 15.21
N PRO A 38 -9.86 -12.72 15.02
CA PRO A 38 -10.63 -12.12 16.10
C PRO A 38 -11.76 -13.04 16.58
N ALA A 39 -11.80 -13.30 17.88
CA ALA A 39 -12.86 -14.06 18.55
C ALA A 39 -13.87 -13.12 19.23
N ASN A 40 -15.00 -13.69 19.63
CA ASN A 40 -15.98 -13.06 20.49
C ASN A 40 -15.52 -13.16 21.95
N PRO A 41 -15.14 -12.06 22.62
CA PRO A 41 -14.70 -12.12 24.01
C PRO A 41 -15.80 -12.65 24.95
N ALA A 42 -17.08 -12.44 24.63
CA ALA A 42 -18.19 -12.94 25.44
C ALA A 42 -18.34 -14.48 25.42
N ALA A 43 -17.69 -15.15 24.46
CA ALA A 43 -17.63 -16.61 24.44
C ALA A 43 -16.56 -17.16 25.41
N LEU A 44 -15.70 -16.29 25.95
CA LEU A 44 -14.72 -16.63 26.97
C LEU A 44 -15.31 -16.30 28.33
N SER A 45 -15.17 -17.20 29.31
CA SER A 45 -15.63 -16.99 30.69
C SER A 45 -14.77 -15.99 31.49
N SER A 46 -14.01 -15.12 30.81
CA SER A 46 -13.01 -14.21 31.39
C SER A 46 -13.29 -12.75 31.00
N PRO A 47 -12.77 -11.74 31.75
CA PRO A 47 -13.01 -10.32 31.49
C PRO A 47 -12.22 -9.78 30.28
N CYS A 48 -12.18 -10.52 29.16
CA CYS A 48 -11.51 -10.06 27.94
C CYS A 48 -12.28 -8.92 27.28
N GLN A 49 -11.59 -7.83 26.93
CA GLN A 49 -12.15 -6.80 26.06
C GLN A 49 -12.04 -7.19 24.58
N LYS A 50 -10.95 -7.88 24.23
CA LYS A 50 -10.73 -8.46 22.91
C LYS A 50 -10.15 -9.85 23.06
N ALA A 51 -10.45 -10.70 22.10
CA ALA A 51 -9.94 -12.06 22.06
C ALA A 51 -9.46 -12.40 20.65
N TYR A 52 -8.41 -13.22 20.59
CA TYR A 52 -7.92 -13.80 19.36
C TYR A 52 -7.70 -15.30 19.56
N VAL A 53 -7.95 -16.09 18.52
CA VAL A 53 -7.73 -17.54 18.54
C VAL A 53 -6.72 -17.92 17.46
N ASN A 54 -5.77 -18.79 17.80
CA ASN A 54 -4.86 -19.39 16.82
C ASN A 54 -5.58 -20.53 16.10
N VAL A 55 -5.85 -20.35 14.81
CA VAL A 55 -6.62 -21.33 14.01
C VAL A 55 -5.83 -22.60 13.69
N HIS A 56 -4.51 -22.58 13.89
CA HIS A 56 -3.64 -23.75 13.72
C HIS A 56 -3.32 -24.45 15.04
N ALA A 57 -3.83 -23.95 16.17
CA ALA A 57 -3.71 -24.67 17.44
C ALA A 57 -4.61 -25.92 17.43
N SER A 58 -4.07 -27.03 17.90
CA SER A 58 -4.72 -28.34 17.97
C SER A 58 -5.91 -28.38 18.92
N SER A 59 -5.86 -27.58 20.00
CA SER A 59 -6.90 -27.52 21.03
C SER A 59 -6.89 -26.17 21.77
N GLN A 60 -7.91 -25.94 22.61
CA GLN A 60 -8.00 -24.77 23.47
C GLN A 60 -6.87 -24.70 24.53
N ASP A 61 -6.34 -25.86 24.93
CA ASP A 61 -5.35 -25.96 26.02
C ASP A 61 -3.91 -25.71 25.54
N GLU A 62 -3.70 -25.61 24.23
CA GLU A 62 -2.38 -25.35 23.66
C GLU A 62 -1.89 -23.93 24.03
N PRO A 63 -0.62 -23.76 24.44
CA PRO A 63 -0.07 -22.45 24.76
C PRO A 63 -0.21 -21.46 23.60
N GLY A 64 -0.90 -20.34 23.85
CA GLY A 64 -1.16 -19.31 22.84
C GLY A 64 -2.30 -19.63 21.88
N ALA A 65 -3.09 -20.69 22.12
CA ALA A 65 -4.33 -20.98 21.39
C ALA A 65 -5.35 -19.84 21.50
N ILE A 66 -5.44 -19.22 22.68
CA ILE A 66 -6.32 -18.07 22.94
C ILE A 66 -5.47 -16.92 23.51
N ILE A 67 -5.66 -15.74 22.96
CA ILE A 67 -5.06 -14.50 23.45
C ILE A 67 -6.19 -13.60 23.94
N CYS A 68 -6.25 -13.39 25.26
CA CYS A 68 -7.19 -12.49 25.91
C CYS A 68 -6.54 -11.14 26.15
N CYS A 69 -7.12 -10.07 25.59
CA CYS A 69 -6.71 -8.70 25.86
C CYS A 69 -7.70 -8.09 26.87
N ASP A 70 -7.30 -8.01 28.13
CA ASP A 70 -8.07 -7.46 29.25
C ASP A 70 -8.01 -5.93 29.36
N GLY A 71 -7.11 -5.29 28.59
CA GLY A 71 -6.87 -3.85 28.61
C GLY A 71 -5.88 -3.40 29.68
N THR A 72 -5.34 -4.31 30.50
CA THR A 72 -4.29 -4.01 31.49
C THR A 72 -2.88 -4.12 30.90
N HIS A 73 -2.75 -4.71 29.71
CA HIS A 73 -1.48 -4.75 28.97
C HIS A 73 -0.88 -3.36 28.84
N HIS A 74 0.15 -3.10 29.63
CA HIS A 74 0.89 -1.85 29.61
C HIS A 74 1.46 -1.60 28.21
N GLU A 75 1.46 -0.33 27.81
CA GLU A 75 2.02 0.16 26.54
C GLU A 75 3.49 -0.24 26.32
N TRP A 76 4.20 -0.79 27.31
CA TRP A 76 5.59 -1.24 27.15
C TRP A 76 5.72 -2.73 26.79
N SER A 77 4.64 -3.52 26.91
CA SER A 77 4.68 -4.97 26.65
C SER A 77 5.09 -5.34 25.23
N TRP A 78 4.83 -4.49 24.23
CA TRP A 78 5.29 -4.71 22.86
C TRP A 78 6.80 -4.50 22.69
N LEU A 79 7.44 -3.67 23.54
CA LEU A 79 8.89 -3.48 23.54
C LEU A 79 9.63 -4.69 24.11
N ILE A 80 8.99 -5.44 25.02
CA ILE A 80 9.54 -6.67 25.61
C ILE A 80 9.44 -7.85 24.62
N GLY A 81 8.80 -7.64 23.47
CA GLY A 81 8.73 -8.67 22.44
C GLY A 81 7.86 -9.86 22.87
N SER A 82 6.86 -9.67 23.74
CA SER A 82 5.84 -10.70 23.94
C SER A 82 4.83 -10.70 22.79
N TYR A 83 4.45 -11.88 22.32
CA TYR A 83 3.55 -12.03 21.16
C TYR A 83 2.14 -11.47 21.47
N GLU A 84 1.63 -11.79 22.67
CA GLU A 84 0.39 -11.27 23.25
C GLU A 84 0.35 -9.74 23.27
N GLY A 85 1.45 -9.12 23.73
CA GLY A 85 1.57 -7.67 23.78
C GLY A 85 1.30 -7.05 22.41
N GLY A 86 1.90 -7.62 21.35
CA GLY A 86 1.74 -7.16 19.97
C GLY A 86 0.31 -7.21 19.41
N LEU A 87 -0.44 -8.27 19.72
CA LEU A 87 -1.85 -8.42 19.35
C LEU A 87 -2.75 -7.46 20.14
N CYS A 88 -2.47 -7.32 21.43
CA CYS A 88 -3.29 -6.53 22.34
C CYS A 88 -2.98 -5.02 22.30
N VAL A 89 -1.88 -4.57 21.68
CA VAL A 89 -1.56 -3.13 21.58
C VAL A 89 -2.75 -2.38 20.96
N PRO A 90 -3.33 -1.39 21.66
CA PRO A 90 -4.37 -0.57 21.09
C PRO A 90 -3.87 0.11 19.83
N LYS A 91 -4.74 0.28 18.84
CA LYS A 91 -4.35 1.01 17.63
C LYS A 91 -3.94 2.43 18.04
N PRO A 92 -2.75 2.90 17.64
CA PRO A 92 -2.28 4.23 18.03
C PRO A 92 -3.26 5.29 17.56
N LYS A 93 -3.86 6.03 18.50
CA LYS A 93 -4.84 7.10 18.18
C LYS A 93 -4.21 8.24 17.39
N TRP A 94 -2.89 8.42 17.51
CA TRP A 94 -2.11 9.45 16.83
C TRP A 94 -1.79 9.12 15.36
N LEU A 95 -2.06 7.89 14.89
CA LEU A 95 -1.95 7.51 13.49
C LEU A 95 -3.34 7.48 12.83
N PRO A 96 -3.83 8.63 12.30
CA PRO A 96 -5.05 8.63 11.52
C PRO A 96 -4.92 7.66 10.34
N PHE A 97 -6.00 7.03 9.94
CA PHE A 97 -6.03 6.06 8.82
C PHE A 97 -5.33 4.71 9.04
N ALA A 98 -4.52 4.49 10.09
CA ALA A 98 -3.90 3.18 10.33
C ALA A 98 -4.93 2.05 10.44
N GLY A 99 -6.08 2.32 11.07
CA GLY A 99 -7.21 1.37 11.11
C GLY A 99 -8.12 1.39 9.88
N ARG A 100 -7.89 2.31 8.93
CA ARG A 100 -8.70 2.55 7.74
C ARG A 100 -8.05 2.07 6.45
N LEU A 101 -6.73 1.92 6.39
CA LEU A 101 -6.04 1.41 5.19
C LEU A 101 -6.53 0.03 4.72
N THR A 102 -7.15 -0.75 5.61
CA THR A 102 -7.76 -2.04 5.27
C THR A 102 -9.21 -1.93 4.77
N ARG A 103 -9.81 -0.73 4.81
CA ARG A 103 -11.16 -0.49 4.29
C ARG A 103 -11.06 -0.18 2.80
N PHE A 104 -11.87 -0.88 2.02
CA PHE A 104 -11.85 -0.78 0.57
C PHE A 104 -11.92 0.66 0.01
N PRO A 105 -12.81 1.56 0.48
CA PRO A 105 -12.86 2.93 -0.05
C PRO A 105 -11.59 3.74 0.25
N ASP A 106 -11.03 3.55 1.45
CA ASP A 106 -9.87 4.30 1.91
C ASP A 106 -8.60 3.80 1.20
N CYS A 107 -8.45 2.49 1.00
CA CYS A 107 -7.33 1.93 0.25
C CYS A 107 -7.33 2.34 -1.24
N TRP A 108 -8.50 2.66 -1.78
CA TRP A 108 -8.68 3.14 -3.15
C TRP A 108 -8.38 4.65 -3.29
N LEU A 109 -8.89 5.45 -2.35
CA LEU A 109 -8.82 6.92 -2.46
C LEU A 109 -7.45 7.47 -2.05
N LEU A 110 -6.86 6.96 -0.97
CA LEU A 110 -5.61 7.49 -0.41
C LEU A 110 -4.44 7.48 -1.41
N PRO A 111 -4.20 6.40 -2.19
CA PRO A 111 -3.09 6.37 -3.13
C PRO A 111 -3.28 7.31 -4.32
N LEU A 112 -4.52 7.73 -4.59
CA LEU A 112 -4.85 8.66 -5.68
C LEU A 112 -4.72 10.14 -5.25
N ILE A 113 -4.51 10.44 -3.97
CA ILE A 113 -4.36 11.82 -3.50
C ILE A 113 -3.29 12.60 -4.29
N PRO A 114 -2.06 12.07 -4.53
CA PRO A 114 -1.05 12.80 -5.30
C PRO A 114 -1.52 13.21 -6.70
N ILE A 115 -2.23 12.33 -7.41
CA ILE A 115 -2.71 12.63 -8.77
C ILE A 115 -3.89 13.60 -8.76
N PHE A 116 -4.78 13.53 -7.75
CA PHE A 116 -5.84 14.51 -7.57
C PHE A 116 -5.28 15.90 -7.24
N LEU A 117 -4.29 15.99 -6.35
CA LEU A 117 -3.61 17.25 -6.06
C LEU A 117 -3.02 17.87 -7.33
N ARG A 118 -2.41 17.06 -8.18
CA ARG A 118 -1.90 17.50 -9.48
C ARG A 118 -3.01 17.94 -10.44
N LEU A 119 -4.12 17.20 -10.52
CA LEU A 119 -5.26 17.57 -11.36
C LEU A 119 -5.84 18.92 -10.94
N VAL A 120 -6.03 19.13 -9.63
CA VAL A 120 -6.48 20.41 -9.08
C VAL A 120 -5.48 21.52 -9.42
N ALA A 121 -4.20 21.32 -9.12
CA ALA A 121 -3.16 22.32 -9.37
C ALA A 121 -3.04 22.70 -10.86
N THR A 122 -3.12 21.71 -11.76
CA THR A 122 -3.05 21.94 -13.22
C THR A 122 -4.34 22.53 -13.80
N SER A 123 -5.47 22.42 -13.09
CA SER A 123 -6.74 23.01 -13.48
C SER A 123 -6.88 24.48 -13.07
N LEU A 124 -6.04 24.97 -12.16
CA LEU A 124 -6.07 26.37 -11.73
C LEU A 124 -5.84 27.32 -12.92
N PRO A 125 -6.64 28.40 -13.07
CA PRO A 125 -6.60 29.28 -14.24
C PRO A 125 -5.22 29.87 -14.54
N GLY A 126 -4.43 30.16 -13.51
CA GLY A 126 -3.07 30.69 -13.66
C GLY A 126 -2.12 29.73 -14.37
N VAL A 127 -2.24 28.43 -14.11
CA VAL A 127 -1.42 27.38 -14.75
C VAL A 127 -1.89 27.12 -16.18
N ARG A 128 -3.22 27.18 -16.42
CA ARG A 128 -3.78 27.06 -17.77
C ARG A 128 -3.28 28.15 -18.72
N LYS A 129 -3.32 29.42 -18.29
CA LYS A 129 -2.79 30.54 -19.09
C LYS A 129 -1.31 30.37 -19.43
N GLN A 130 -0.51 29.92 -18.47
CA GLN A 130 0.92 29.66 -18.70
C GLN A 130 1.16 28.54 -19.72
N ARG A 131 0.33 27.49 -19.72
CA ARG A 131 0.40 26.41 -20.71
C ARG A 131 -0.03 26.85 -22.11
N GLN A 132 -1.09 27.64 -22.20
CA GLN A 132 -1.54 28.22 -23.47
C GLN A 132 -0.44 29.11 -24.07
N ALA A 133 0.22 29.93 -23.25
CA ALA A 133 1.35 30.76 -23.69
C ALA A 133 2.56 29.95 -24.19
N GLN A 134 2.69 28.68 -23.80
CA GLN A 134 3.76 27.79 -24.27
C GLN A 134 3.41 27.03 -25.56
N GLY A 135 2.31 27.40 -26.25
CA GLY A 135 1.89 26.77 -27.51
C GLY A 135 1.47 25.30 -27.38
N ASN A 136 1.19 24.85 -26.14
CA ASN A 136 0.87 23.47 -25.86
C ASN A 136 -0.66 23.28 -25.85
N GLU A 137 -1.30 23.52 -26.99
CA GLU A 137 -2.77 23.44 -27.20
C GLU A 137 -3.30 22.01 -27.36
N GLY A 138 -2.53 21.00 -26.95
CA GLY A 138 -2.84 19.60 -27.23
C GLY A 138 -3.98 19.01 -26.37
N GLY A 139 -5.18 18.93 -26.95
CA GLY A 139 -6.15 17.84 -26.81
C GLY A 139 -6.86 17.60 -25.46
N ILE A 140 -8.09 17.08 -25.54
CA ILE A 140 -9.02 16.79 -24.42
C ILE A 140 -8.43 15.82 -23.36
N SER A 141 -7.39 15.06 -23.71
CA SER A 141 -6.78 14.07 -22.83
C SER A 141 -5.45 14.57 -22.24
N SER A 142 -5.52 15.31 -21.13
CA SER A 142 -4.30 15.69 -20.40
C SER A 142 -3.48 14.45 -19.99
N PRO A 143 -2.13 14.47 -20.04
CA PRO A 143 -1.30 13.35 -19.59
C PRO A 143 -1.59 12.90 -18.16
N THR A 144 -2.02 13.82 -17.29
CA THR A 144 -2.47 13.51 -15.93
C THR A 144 -3.74 12.66 -15.93
N LEU A 145 -4.72 12.95 -16.79
CA LEU A 145 -5.93 12.14 -16.89
C LEU A 145 -5.62 10.71 -17.36
N ARG A 146 -4.71 10.54 -18.33
CA ARG A 146 -4.29 9.21 -18.79
C ARG A 146 -3.68 8.37 -17.67
N ARG A 147 -2.82 8.98 -16.83
CA ARG A 147 -2.26 8.30 -15.64
C ARG A 147 -3.33 7.98 -14.61
N LEU A 148 -4.30 8.87 -14.39
CA LEU A 148 -5.42 8.59 -13.48
C LEU A 148 -6.22 7.37 -13.95
N ILE A 149 -6.58 7.33 -15.24
CA ILE A 149 -7.29 6.19 -15.84
C ILE A 149 -6.44 4.93 -15.69
N MET A 150 -5.13 4.98 -15.99
CA MET A 150 -4.23 3.85 -15.82
C MET A 150 -4.20 3.37 -14.35
N TYR A 151 -4.09 4.27 -13.37
CA TYR A 151 -4.13 3.88 -11.96
C TYR A 151 -5.46 3.25 -11.57
N ILE A 152 -6.58 3.82 -12.01
CA ILE A 152 -7.91 3.23 -11.80
C ILE A 152 -8.00 1.83 -12.42
N LEU A 153 -7.48 1.64 -13.64
CA LEU A 153 -7.45 0.33 -14.30
C LEU A 153 -6.56 -0.66 -13.56
N VAL A 154 -5.37 -0.25 -13.11
CA VAL A 154 -4.48 -1.09 -12.30
C VAL A 154 -5.15 -1.49 -10.99
N MET A 155 -5.78 -0.52 -10.31
CA MET A 155 -6.51 -0.75 -9.05
C MET A 155 -7.70 -1.70 -9.24
N ASN A 156 -8.46 -1.56 -10.33
CA ASN A 156 -9.58 -2.45 -10.67
C ASN A 156 -9.10 -3.83 -11.12
N PHE A 157 -8.16 -3.91 -12.05
CA PHE A 157 -7.56 -5.17 -12.47
C PHE A 157 -7.14 -5.97 -11.25
N ARG A 158 -6.50 -5.31 -10.30
CA ARG A 158 -6.12 -5.93 -9.04
C ARG A 158 -7.30 -6.22 -8.10
N GLY A 159 -8.29 -5.34 -7.99
CA GLY A 159 -9.46 -5.59 -7.13
C GLY A 159 -10.35 -6.74 -7.64
N TRP A 160 -10.47 -6.89 -8.96
CA TRP A 160 -11.36 -7.86 -9.59
C TRP A 160 -10.61 -9.10 -10.06
N VAL A 161 -9.59 -8.93 -10.91
CA VAL A 161 -8.86 -10.05 -11.49
C VAL A 161 -8.09 -10.76 -10.41
N LEU A 162 -7.30 -10.05 -9.59
CA LEU A 162 -6.53 -10.74 -8.56
C LEU A 162 -7.40 -11.33 -7.46
N TYR A 163 -8.46 -10.65 -7.00
CA TYR A 163 -9.33 -11.23 -5.96
C TYR A 163 -10.10 -12.45 -6.45
N LEU A 164 -10.68 -12.40 -7.66
CA LEU A 164 -11.41 -13.54 -8.21
C LEU A 164 -10.47 -14.66 -8.64
N PHE A 165 -9.36 -14.32 -9.31
CA PHE A 165 -8.36 -15.30 -9.74
C PHE A 165 -7.62 -15.91 -8.56
N PHE A 166 -7.38 -15.19 -7.45
CA PHE A 166 -6.70 -15.78 -6.32
C PHE A 166 -7.55 -16.79 -5.58
N ASN A 167 -8.86 -16.62 -5.49
CA ASN A 167 -9.71 -17.69 -4.99
C ASN A 167 -9.55 -18.96 -5.86
N GLU A 168 -9.54 -18.82 -7.18
CA GLU A 168 -9.34 -19.95 -8.10
C GLU A 168 -7.92 -20.56 -8.00
N VAL A 169 -6.88 -19.72 -7.86
CA VAL A 169 -5.50 -20.18 -7.64
C VAL A 169 -5.34 -20.78 -6.25
N GLU A 170 -6.13 -20.36 -5.26
CA GLU A 170 -6.18 -20.95 -3.92
C GLU A 170 -6.62 -22.38 -4.02
N ASP A 171 -7.78 -22.58 -4.64
CA ASP A 171 -8.38 -23.88 -4.85
C ASP A 171 -7.42 -24.77 -5.64
N PHE A 172 -6.72 -24.21 -6.63
CA PHE A 172 -5.72 -24.94 -7.41
C PHE A 172 -4.43 -25.26 -6.63
N VAL A 173 -3.83 -24.30 -5.92
CA VAL A 173 -2.56 -24.49 -5.19
C VAL A 173 -2.79 -25.36 -3.96
N VAL A 174 -3.82 -25.08 -3.17
CA VAL A 174 -4.21 -25.92 -2.03
C VAL A 174 -4.56 -27.31 -2.51
N GLY A 175 -5.31 -27.46 -3.61
CA GLY A 175 -5.64 -28.76 -4.16
C GLY A 175 -4.42 -29.53 -4.67
N LYS A 176 -3.57 -28.89 -5.47
CA LYS A 176 -2.54 -29.58 -6.26
C LYS A 176 -1.17 -29.64 -5.58
N LEU A 177 -0.77 -28.59 -4.85
CA LEU A 177 0.52 -28.55 -4.17
C LEU A 177 0.55 -29.51 -2.97
N HIS A 178 -0.60 -29.76 -2.32
CA HIS A 178 -0.73 -30.78 -1.28
C HIS A 178 -0.65 -32.20 -1.85
N LEU A 179 -1.21 -32.45 -3.03
CA LEU A 179 -1.24 -33.78 -3.64
C LEU A 179 0.09 -34.18 -4.28
N ASP A 180 0.74 -33.27 -5.01
CA ASP A 180 1.85 -33.68 -5.90
C ASP A 180 3.25 -33.49 -5.31
N TRP A 181 3.47 -32.54 -4.39
CA TRP A 181 4.84 -32.09 -4.05
C TRP A 181 5.38 -32.60 -2.72
N GLY A 182 4.58 -33.24 -1.86
CA GLY A 182 5.03 -33.79 -0.57
C GLY A 182 5.78 -32.80 0.33
N LEU A 183 5.65 -31.49 0.04
CA LEU A 183 6.39 -30.40 0.66
C LEU A 183 5.62 -29.78 1.83
N GLY A 184 4.41 -30.29 2.10
CA GLY A 184 3.84 -30.21 3.42
C GLY A 184 4.49 -31.29 4.27
N THR A 185 5.24 -30.88 5.30
CA THR A 185 5.42 -31.68 6.52
C THR A 185 4.13 -32.44 6.82
N GLU A 186 4.23 -33.72 7.21
CA GLU A 186 3.18 -34.72 7.50
C GLU A 186 2.02 -34.26 8.42
N VAL A 187 1.39 -33.13 8.14
CA VAL A 187 0.08 -32.77 8.64
C VAL A 187 -0.86 -33.33 7.60
N GLY A 188 -1.13 -34.63 7.70
CA GLY A 188 -2.17 -35.29 6.94
C GLY A 188 -3.46 -34.49 7.11
N TYR A 189 -3.83 -33.74 6.09
CA TYR A 189 -5.06 -32.98 6.01
C TYR A 189 -6.19 -33.96 5.67
N ASP A 190 -6.43 -34.91 6.57
CA ASP A 190 -7.61 -35.75 6.49
C ASP A 190 -8.81 -34.84 6.79
N ALA A 191 -9.68 -34.64 5.80
CA ALA A 191 -10.85 -33.77 5.92
C ALA A 191 -11.73 -34.16 7.12
N THR A 192 -11.68 -35.44 7.54
CA THR A 192 -12.36 -35.94 8.74
C THR A 192 -11.74 -35.43 10.05
N VAL A 193 -10.41 -35.29 10.12
CA VAL A 193 -9.72 -34.66 11.26
C VAL A 193 -9.96 -33.14 11.27
N LEU A 194 -10.19 -32.54 10.11
CA LEU A 194 -10.46 -31.10 10.00
C LEU A 194 -11.78 -30.70 10.69
N GLU A 195 -12.82 -31.52 10.56
CA GLU A 195 -14.13 -31.28 11.16
C GLU A 195 -14.08 -31.42 12.69
N GLU A 196 -13.30 -32.37 13.22
CA GLU A 196 -13.06 -32.53 14.67
C GLU A 196 -12.18 -31.42 15.27
N SER A 197 -11.30 -30.79 14.47
CA SER A 197 -10.26 -29.88 14.97
C SER A 197 -10.62 -28.38 14.93
N CYS A 198 -11.79 -27.99 14.45
CA CYS A 198 -12.24 -26.57 14.49
C CYS A 198 -12.90 -26.17 15.81
N TRP A 199 -12.23 -26.52 16.92
CA TRP A 199 -12.68 -26.30 18.30
C TRP A 199 -13.05 -24.84 18.59
N PHE A 200 -12.42 -23.88 17.90
CA PHE A 200 -12.63 -22.46 18.08
C PHE A 200 -13.91 -21.90 17.41
N LYS A 201 -14.65 -22.70 16.62
CA LYS A 201 -15.85 -22.24 15.86
C LYS A 201 -16.87 -21.53 16.75
N LYS A 202 -17.12 -22.08 17.94
CA LYS A 202 -18.08 -21.50 18.92
C LYS A 202 -17.63 -20.15 19.48
N MET A 203 -16.33 -19.85 19.41
CA MET A 203 -15.75 -18.58 19.87
C MET A 203 -15.75 -17.50 18.78
N LEU A 204 -16.10 -17.85 17.54
CA LEU A 204 -16.16 -16.88 16.45
C LEU A 204 -17.33 -15.91 16.62
N LYS A 205 -17.23 -14.76 15.94
CA LYS A 205 -18.35 -13.81 15.84
C LYS A 205 -19.48 -14.43 15.00
N PRO A 206 -20.76 -14.10 15.26
CA PRO A 206 -21.90 -14.73 14.56
C PRO A 206 -21.74 -14.80 13.04
N ARG A 207 -21.35 -13.69 12.41
CA ARG A 207 -21.11 -13.59 10.95
C ARG A 207 -20.02 -14.51 10.38
N MET A 208 -19.20 -15.11 11.23
CA MET A 208 -18.08 -16.00 10.86
C MET A 208 -18.39 -17.47 11.20
N GLN A 209 -19.43 -17.75 11.98
CA GLN A 209 -19.77 -19.11 12.41
C GLN A 209 -20.37 -19.95 11.27
N ASP A 210 -20.99 -19.30 10.29
CA ASP A 210 -21.59 -19.96 9.12
C ASP A 210 -20.54 -20.53 8.15
N LYS A 211 -19.29 -20.08 8.27
CA LYS A 211 -18.18 -20.56 7.45
C LYS A 211 -17.49 -21.73 8.15
N GLU A 212 -17.35 -22.83 7.44
CA GLU A 212 -16.62 -24.00 7.93
C GLU A 212 -15.14 -23.61 8.19
N CYS A 213 -14.67 -23.85 9.42
CA CYS A 213 -13.27 -23.62 9.82
C CYS A 213 -12.69 -22.25 9.41
N TYR A 214 -13.47 -21.17 9.57
CA TYR A 214 -13.07 -19.83 9.14
C TYR A 214 -11.64 -19.44 9.56
N GLY A 215 -10.85 -18.99 8.59
CA GLY A 215 -9.48 -18.51 8.80
C GLY A 215 -8.41 -19.60 8.80
N ARG A 216 -8.76 -20.89 8.93
CA ARG A 216 -7.78 -21.98 8.88
C ARG A 216 -7.35 -22.34 7.46
N VAL A 217 -8.27 -22.20 6.49
CA VAL A 217 -7.95 -22.34 5.07
C VAL A 217 -6.89 -21.30 4.71
N PHE A 218 -5.97 -21.71 3.82
CA PHE A 218 -4.96 -20.83 3.26
C PHE A 218 -5.66 -19.63 2.64
N ASP A 219 -5.29 -18.42 3.03
CA ASP A 219 -5.88 -17.18 2.50
C ASP A 219 -4.71 -16.34 1.98
N PHE A 220 -4.65 -16.13 0.66
CA PHE A 220 -3.65 -15.23 0.06
C PHE A 220 -3.81 -13.89 0.75
N SER A 221 -2.83 -13.50 1.58
CA SER A 221 -3.00 -12.32 2.43
C SER A 221 -3.36 -11.07 1.62
N ASP A 222 -4.66 -10.83 1.45
CA ASP A 222 -5.22 -9.81 0.57
C ASP A 222 -4.69 -8.44 0.99
N HIS A 223 -4.47 -8.32 2.30
CA HIS A 223 -3.85 -7.20 2.98
C HIS A 223 -2.41 -6.96 2.50
N ILE A 224 -1.52 -7.96 2.46
CA ILE A 224 -0.16 -7.79 1.94
C ILE A 224 -0.18 -7.39 0.48
N VAL A 225 -1.00 -8.07 -0.32
CA VAL A 225 -1.15 -7.69 -1.71
C VAL A 225 -1.60 -6.22 -1.76
N LEU A 226 -2.56 -5.81 -0.92
CA LEU A 226 -3.19 -4.47 -0.91
C LEU A 226 -2.22 -3.37 -0.50
N PHE A 227 -1.39 -3.65 0.49
CA PHE A 227 -0.35 -2.75 0.95
C PHE A 227 0.69 -2.51 -0.15
N PHE A 228 1.32 -3.56 -0.67
CA PHE A 228 2.47 -3.41 -1.57
C PHE A 228 2.08 -3.20 -3.03
N GLY A 229 1.05 -3.90 -3.49
CA GLY A 229 0.59 -3.83 -4.88
C GLY A 229 -0.36 -2.67 -5.19
N HIS A 230 -1.15 -2.19 -4.21
CA HIS A 230 -2.18 -1.15 -4.45
C HIS A 230 -1.72 0.22 -3.95
N ILE A 231 -1.44 0.32 -2.65
CA ILE A 231 -1.29 1.60 -1.98
C ILE A 231 0.08 2.19 -2.29
N LEU A 232 1.12 1.41 -2.06
CA LEU A 232 2.49 1.90 -2.16
C LEU A 232 2.90 2.17 -3.60
N SER A 233 2.58 1.27 -4.54
CA SER A 233 2.96 1.40 -5.94
C SER A 233 2.41 2.69 -6.57
N VAL A 234 1.10 2.92 -6.52
CA VAL A 234 0.46 4.08 -7.15
C VAL A 234 0.93 5.39 -6.52
N CYS A 235 0.97 5.45 -5.19
CA CYS A 235 1.41 6.64 -4.47
C CYS A 235 2.87 6.96 -4.79
N LEU A 236 3.77 5.97 -4.70
CA LEU A 236 5.18 6.10 -5.01
C LEU A 236 5.40 6.61 -6.44
N PHE A 237 4.74 5.99 -7.43
CA PHE A 237 4.97 6.35 -8.82
C PHE A 237 4.49 7.78 -9.15
N GLU A 238 3.34 8.22 -8.65
CA GLU A 238 2.91 9.60 -8.91
C GLU A 238 3.76 10.61 -8.14
N VAL A 239 4.19 10.30 -6.90
CA VAL A 239 5.08 11.17 -6.12
C VAL A 239 6.43 11.31 -6.84
N LEU A 240 7.06 10.20 -7.23
CA LEU A 240 8.29 10.22 -8.03
C LEU A 240 8.09 10.99 -9.34
N PHE A 241 6.97 10.79 -10.02
CA PHE A 241 6.67 11.51 -11.26
C PHE A 241 6.50 13.02 -11.02
N CYS A 242 5.91 13.44 -9.91
CA CYS A 242 5.83 14.85 -9.52
C CYS A 242 7.22 15.46 -9.26
N PHE A 243 8.16 14.71 -8.67
CA PHE A 243 9.54 15.19 -8.50
C PHE A 243 10.34 15.23 -9.82
N LEU A 244 10.09 14.30 -10.73
CA LEU A 244 10.70 14.30 -12.06
C LEU A 244 10.17 15.46 -12.91
N PHE A 245 8.85 15.68 -12.88
CA PHE A 245 8.13 16.67 -13.68
C PHE A 245 7.27 17.57 -12.78
N PRO A 246 7.91 18.51 -12.05
CA PRO A 246 7.23 19.38 -11.10
C PRO A 246 6.21 20.26 -11.81
N PHE A 247 5.00 20.31 -11.24
CA PHE A 247 3.91 21.16 -11.72
C PHE A 247 3.79 22.47 -10.94
N TRP A 248 4.58 22.64 -9.89
CA TRP A 248 4.65 23.87 -9.09
C TRP A 248 5.64 24.88 -9.69
N PRO A 249 5.46 26.18 -9.41
CA PRO A 249 6.36 27.21 -9.89
C PRO A 249 7.78 26.93 -9.40
N GLN A 250 8.73 26.86 -10.33
CA GLN A 250 10.15 26.92 -9.99
C GLN A 250 10.53 28.39 -9.99
N ASN A 251 11.03 28.87 -8.85
CA ASN A 251 11.74 30.14 -8.78
C ASN A 251 13.03 29.96 -9.59
N LYS A 252 12.94 30.07 -10.91
CA LYS A 252 14.14 30.32 -11.70
C LYS A 252 14.61 31.69 -11.25
N PRO A 253 15.82 31.83 -10.69
CA PRO A 253 16.39 33.15 -10.50
C PRO A 253 16.28 33.81 -11.87
N SER A 254 15.50 34.90 -11.96
CA SER A 254 15.46 35.68 -13.18
C SER A 254 16.91 36.03 -13.44
N ALA A 255 17.51 35.38 -14.44
CA ALA A 255 18.83 35.74 -14.91
C ALA A 255 18.69 37.21 -15.25
N THR A 256 19.19 38.05 -14.36
CA THR A 256 19.08 39.48 -14.49
C THR A 256 20.05 39.77 -15.60
N ILE A 257 19.52 39.83 -16.83
CA ILE A 257 20.25 40.27 -18.00
C ILE A 257 20.47 41.76 -17.73
N SER A 258 21.56 42.04 -17.03
CA SER A 258 22.15 43.35 -16.92
C SER A 258 22.69 43.70 -18.30
N GLN A 259 21.83 44.25 -19.16
CA GLN A 259 22.27 45.00 -20.34
C GLN A 259 21.18 46.00 -20.74
N GLY A 260 21.18 47.14 -20.06
CA GLY A 260 21.37 48.42 -20.76
C GLY A 260 20.23 49.08 -21.55
N GLU A 261 18.95 48.74 -21.39
CA GLU A 261 17.88 49.50 -22.05
C GLU A 261 16.85 50.07 -21.05
N LEU A 262 16.91 51.39 -20.85
CA LEU A 262 15.89 52.19 -20.20
C LEU A 262 14.63 52.23 -21.10
N LEU A 263 13.68 51.33 -20.88
CA LEU A 263 12.31 51.53 -21.33
C LEU A 263 11.37 51.70 -20.12
N PRO A 264 10.43 52.67 -20.15
CA PRO A 264 9.55 52.95 -19.02
C PRO A 264 8.68 51.73 -18.73
N LYS A 265 8.83 51.20 -17.51
CA LYS A 265 8.06 50.08 -17.02
C LYS A 265 6.67 50.57 -16.67
N GLU A 266 5.67 50.26 -17.50
CA GLU A 266 4.27 50.53 -17.17
C GLU A 266 3.92 49.87 -15.82
N PRO A 267 3.25 50.58 -14.91
CA PRO A 267 2.79 50.02 -13.65
C PRO A 267 1.62 49.08 -13.93
N ASP A 268 1.89 47.77 -13.98
CA ASP A 268 0.88 46.72 -14.07
C ASP A 268 -0.04 46.76 -12.83
N ALA A 269 -1.15 47.49 -12.96
CA ALA A 269 -2.16 47.75 -11.93
C ALA A 269 -3.02 46.52 -11.54
N ASN A 270 -2.70 45.32 -12.03
CA ASN A 270 -3.43 44.09 -11.72
C ASN A 270 -2.57 43.05 -10.98
N SER A 271 -1.69 43.52 -10.09
CA SER A 271 -1.06 42.72 -9.03
C SER A 271 -2.06 42.34 -7.92
N MET A 272 -3.24 41.83 -8.30
CA MET A 272 -4.12 41.17 -7.32
C MET A 272 -3.41 39.90 -6.82
N ASN A 273 -2.92 39.97 -5.59
CA ASN A 273 -2.71 38.90 -4.61
C ASN A 273 -2.81 37.48 -5.17
N ARG A 274 -1.88 37.09 -6.06
CA ARG A 274 -1.66 35.67 -6.32
C ARG A 274 -1.14 35.11 -5.01
N LEU A 275 -1.93 34.27 -4.34
CA LEU A 275 -1.44 33.40 -3.27
C LEU A 275 -0.25 32.62 -3.82
N ARG A 276 0.95 33.14 -3.61
CA ARG A 276 2.19 32.44 -3.91
C ARG A 276 2.39 31.49 -2.75
N LEU A 277 1.83 30.30 -2.90
CA LEU A 277 2.27 29.17 -2.09
C LEU A 277 3.80 29.10 -2.18
N PRO A 278 4.52 28.94 -1.05
CA PRO A 278 5.96 28.76 -1.08
C PRO A 278 6.31 27.65 -2.07
N SER A 279 7.32 27.85 -2.91
CA SER A 279 7.70 26.90 -3.97
C SER A 279 8.00 25.49 -3.42
N ASN A 280 8.30 25.40 -2.13
CA ASN A 280 8.65 24.16 -1.43
C ASN A 280 7.46 23.51 -0.71
N PHE A 281 6.31 24.18 -0.60
CA PHE A 281 5.18 23.65 0.18
C PHE A 281 4.59 22.38 -0.42
N VAL A 282 4.27 22.40 -1.73
CA VAL A 282 3.71 21.24 -2.43
C VAL A 282 4.64 20.02 -2.41
N PRO A 283 5.93 20.13 -2.78
CA PRO A 283 6.83 18.97 -2.70
C PRO A 283 7.03 18.47 -1.27
N ALA A 284 7.10 19.36 -0.27
CA ALA A 284 7.16 18.94 1.12
C ALA A 284 5.91 18.16 1.52
N LEU A 285 4.71 18.67 1.20
CA LEU A 285 3.45 18.00 1.49
C LEU A 285 3.35 16.61 0.84
N LEU A 286 3.74 16.50 -0.44
CA LEU A 286 3.77 15.21 -1.15
C LEU A 286 4.77 14.24 -0.51
N LEU A 287 5.97 14.71 -0.13
CA LEU A 287 6.97 13.88 0.51
C LEU A 287 6.52 13.41 1.90
N PHE A 288 6.03 14.33 2.75
CA PHE A 288 5.53 13.98 4.08
C PHE A 288 4.32 13.04 3.99
N GLY A 289 3.39 13.30 3.09
CA GLY A 289 2.23 12.42 2.86
C GLY A 289 2.63 11.04 2.37
N PHE A 290 3.60 10.96 1.45
CA PHE A 290 4.17 9.71 0.98
C PHE A 290 4.84 8.92 2.11
N LEU A 291 5.79 9.54 2.83
CA LEU A 291 6.49 8.90 3.95
C LEU A 291 5.52 8.45 5.06
N TYR A 292 4.47 9.23 5.31
CA TYR A 292 3.42 8.86 6.25
C TYR A 292 2.67 7.60 5.78
N LEU A 293 2.20 7.57 4.53
CA LEU A 293 1.51 6.42 3.97
C LEU A 293 2.41 5.18 3.92
N ASP A 294 3.69 5.34 3.58
CA ASP A 294 4.69 4.27 3.63
C ASP A 294 4.82 3.70 5.04
N PHE A 295 5.03 4.56 6.03
CA PHE A 295 5.14 4.14 7.42
C PHE A 295 3.90 3.38 7.90
N VAL A 296 2.70 3.91 7.67
CA VAL A 296 1.47 3.26 8.12
C VAL A 296 1.23 1.95 7.37
N THR A 297 1.52 1.90 6.07
CA THR A 297 1.41 0.67 5.28
C THR A 297 2.41 -0.39 5.73
N PHE A 298 3.67 -0.04 5.99
CA PHE A 298 4.67 -0.96 6.50
C PHE A 298 4.33 -1.46 7.90
N LEU A 299 3.84 -0.59 8.78
CA LEU A 299 3.36 -1.00 10.09
C LEU A 299 2.18 -1.99 9.98
N ALA A 300 1.25 -1.73 9.07
CA ALA A 300 0.14 -2.64 8.81
C ALA A 300 0.62 -3.98 8.24
N ALA A 301 1.50 -3.96 7.24
CA ALA A 301 2.11 -5.15 6.66
C ALA A 301 2.85 -5.99 7.69
N TYR A 302 3.68 -5.37 8.53
CA TYR A 302 4.38 -6.04 9.63
C TYR A 302 3.40 -6.73 10.58
N ARG A 303 2.32 -6.05 11.00
CA ARG A 303 1.34 -6.67 11.91
C ARG A 303 0.58 -7.81 11.22
N THR A 304 0.24 -7.64 9.94
CA THR A 304 -0.38 -8.69 9.12
C THR A 304 0.50 -9.92 9.05
N SER A 305 1.79 -9.77 8.72
CA SER A 305 2.73 -10.89 8.64
C SER A 305 3.12 -11.47 9.99
N ALA A 306 3.16 -10.67 11.04
CA ALA A 306 3.49 -11.14 12.38
C ALA A 306 2.36 -11.94 13.04
N TYR A 307 1.09 -11.65 12.75
CA TYR A 307 -0.02 -12.13 13.57
C TYR A 307 -1.17 -12.81 12.82
N PHE A 308 -1.44 -12.43 11.58
CA PHE A 308 -2.73 -12.72 10.94
C PHE A 308 -2.66 -13.71 9.79
N HIS A 309 -1.46 -14.10 9.36
CA HIS A 309 -1.23 -14.97 8.22
C HIS A 309 0.03 -15.81 8.43
N THR A 310 0.09 -16.94 7.75
CA THR A 310 1.25 -17.84 7.76
C THR A 310 2.39 -17.29 6.90
N ALA A 311 3.60 -17.81 7.08
CA ALA A 311 4.76 -17.43 6.27
C ALA A 311 4.50 -17.61 4.76
N ALA A 312 3.87 -18.72 4.38
CA ALA A 312 3.57 -19.05 2.99
C ALA A 312 2.56 -18.06 2.37
N GLU A 313 1.47 -17.76 3.08
CA GLU A 313 0.45 -16.77 2.65
C GLU A 313 1.07 -15.41 2.40
N ILE A 314 1.99 -15.01 3.29
CA ILE A 314 2.67 -13.72 3.23
C ILE A 314 3.67 -13.64 2.07
N ILE A 315 4.53 -14.66 1.91
CA ILE A 315 5.52 -14.72 0.83
C ILE A 315 4.80 -14.73 -0.52
N LEU A 316 3.75 -15.54 -0.65
CA LEU A 316 2.99 -15.66 -1.88
C LEU A 316 2.24 -14.35 -2.20
N GLY A 317 1.58 -13.74 -1.20
CA GLY A 317 0.95 -12.42 -1.35
C GLY A 317 1.95 -11.34 -1.75
N PHE A 318 3.18 -11.37 -1.21
CA PHE A 318 4.23 -10.44 -1.62
C PHE A 318 4.71 -10.69 -3.06
N ALA A 319 4.95 -11.94 -3.44
CA ALA A 319 5.36 -12.32 -4.80
C ALA A 319 4.30 -11.93 -5.84
N VAL A 320 3.03 -12.15 -5.53
CA VAL A 320 1.90 -11.67 -6.33
C VAL A 320 1.93 -10.15 -6.50
N SER A 321 2.21 -9.41 -5.42
CA SER A 321 2.25 -7.94 -5.48
C SER A 321 3.32 -7.43 -6.46
N LEU A 322 4.37 -8.23 -6.72
CA LEU A 322 5.43 -7.92 -7.67
C LEU A 322 4.98 -7.98 -9.12
N LEU A 323 4.01 -8.83 -9.45
CA LEU A 323 3.45 -8.93 -10.80
C LEU A 323 2.82 -7.61 -11.27
N ILE A 324 2.44 -6.73 -10.34
CA ILE A 324 1.95 -5.38 -10.65
C ILE A 324 3.07 -4.34 -10.56
N GLN A 325 3.88 -4.41 -9.50
CA GLN A 325 4.90 -3.40 -9.23
C GLN A 325 6.01 -3.40 -10.29
N ILE A 326 6.47 -4.58 -10.72
CA ILE A 326 7.57 -4.70 -11.68
C ILE A 326 7.18 -4.12 -13.03
N PRO A 327 6.04 -4.46 -13.66
CA PRO A 327 5.64 -3.84 -14.93
C PRO A 327 5.48 -2.33 -14.85
N LEU A 328 4.89 -1.80 -13.77
CA LEU A 328 4.76 -0.35 -13.58
C LEU A 328 6.13 0.33 -13.45
N GLY A 329 7.04 -0.25 -12.69
CA GLY A 329 8.42 0.20 -12.58
C GLY A 329 9.14 0.13 -13.93
N TYR A 330 8.89 -0.93 -14.70
CA TYR A 330 9.47 -1.11 -16.02
C TYR A 330 9.03 0.00 -16.98
N ILE A 331 7.72 0.24 -17.07
CA ILE A 331 7.13 1.33 -17.86
C ILE A 331 7.72 2.67 -17.43
N MET A 332 7.91 2.94 -16.13
CA MET A 332 8.41 4.23 -15.68
C MET A 332 9.92 4.45 -15.95
N PHE A 333 10.75 3.42 -15.81
CA PHE A 333 12.21 3.59 -15.76
C PHE A 333 12.95 3.13 -17.01
N PHE A 334 12.39 2.26 -17.83
CA PHE A 334 13.08 1.71 -19.00
C PHE A 334 12.75 2.47 -20.27
N GLU A 335 13.70 2.48 -21.21
CA GLU A 335 13.66 3.27 -22.45
C GLU A 335 12.88 2.54 -23.55
N ASP A 336 12.94 1.21 -23.60
CA ASP A 336 12.35 0.41 -24.69
C ASP A 336 10.81 0.54 -24.80
N TRP A 337 10.16 1.21 -23.83
CA TRP A 337 8.70 1.32 -23.70
C TRP A 337 8.18 2.74 -23.98
N GLU A 338 8.90 3.57 -24.73
CA GLU A 338 8.50 4.98 -25.01
C GLU A 338 7.06 5.12 -25.52
N ARG A 339 6.64 4.23 -26.44
CA ARG A 339 5.27 4.25 -26.97
C ARG A 339 4.24 4.09 -25.85
N ILE A 340 4.43 3.09 -24.99
CA ILE A 340 3.51 2.78 -23.89
C ILE A 340 3.57 3.88 -22.82
N ARG A 341 4.77 4.41 -22.52
CA ARG A 341 4.95 5.57 -21.64
C ARG A 341 4.16 6.78 -22.11
N SER A 342 4.29 7.14 -23.39
CA SER A 342 3.56 8.27 -23.98
C SER A 342 2.05 8.04 -23.94
N PHE A 343 1.62 6.80 -24.17
CA PHE A 343 0.22 6.40 -24.11
C PHE A 343 -0.35 6.57 -22.71
N VAL A 344 0.33 6.10 -21.66
CA VAL A 344 -0.15 6.25 -20.27
C VAL A 344 0.02 7.67 -19.71
N GLY A 345 0.69 8.57 -20.43
CA GLY A 345 0.84 9.98 -20.03
C GLY A 345 2.11 10.29 -19.25
N PHE A 346 3.15 9.45 -19.39
CA PHE A 346 4.53 9.83 -19.05
C PHE A 346 5.14 10.60 -20.22
N SER A 347 5.81 11.72 -19.93
CA SER A 347 6.47 12.50 -20.98
C SER A 347 7.61 11.70 -21.64
N PRO A 348 7.80 11.85 -22.96
CA PRO A 348 8.97 11.34 -23.65
C PRO A 348 10.23 11.87 -22.97
N ARG A 349 11.28 11.05 -22.96
CA ARG A 349 12.57 11.48 -22.44
C ARG A 349 13.16 12.45 -23.46
N ARG A 350 13.51 13.67 -23.03
CA ARG A 350 14.37 14.55 -23.83
C ARG A 350 15.81 14.21 -23.45
N ASP A 351 16.67 14.03 -24.45
CA ASP A 351 18.06 13.60 -24.24
C ASP A 351 18.98 14.67 -23.63
N ASP A 352 18.42 15.87 -23.41
CA ASP A 352 19.02 17.07 -22.83
C ASP A 352 19.69 16.90 -21.44
#